data_AF-A0AAQ1PF82-F1
#
_entry.id   AF-A0AAQ1PF82-F1
#
_cell.length_a   1.000
_cell.length_b   1.000
_cell.length_c   1.000
_cell.angle_alpha   90.00
_cell.angle_beta   90.00
_cell.angle_gamma   90.00
#
_symmetry.space_group_name_H-M   'P 1'
#
loop_
_entity.id
_entity.type
_entity.pdbx_description
1 polymer ?
#
loop_
_entity_poly.entity_id
_entity_poly.type
_entity_poly.pdbx_seq_one_letter_code
_entity_poly.pdbx_strand_id
1 'polypeptide(L)'
;MRHGLAGRWWRFVPREQWPQDVDNTVAILKNWVAESGDCRQELVFIGQNIDFGKLSTALEACLLTEQEMDLGPMGWLRLPDPFGPWNEEAAA
;
A
#
# COMPACT_ATOMS: atom_id res chain seq x y z
N MET A 1 18.02 -4.15 -5.59
CA MET A 1 16.74 -3.83 -4.92
C MET A 1 16.23 -5.12 -4.31
N ARG A 2 15.80 -5.13 -3.04
CA ARG A 2 15.15 -6.29 -2.41
C ARG A 2 13.70 -5.90 -2.15
N HIS A 3 12.76 -6.71 -2.62
CA HIS A 3 11.33 -6.56 -2.37
C HIS A 3 10.75 -7.94 -2.00
N GLY A 4 9.63 -7.96 -1.29
CA GLY A 4 8.96 -9.17 -0.84
C GLY A 4 7.68 -8.85 -0.08
N LEU A 5 6.85 -9.87 0.17
CA LEU A 5 5.59 -9.72 0.90
C LEU A 5 5.87 -9.34 2.36
N ALA A 6 5.36 -8.19 2.81
CA ALA A 6 5.51 -7.70 4.17
C ALA A 6 4.30 -7.96 5.08
N GLY A 7 3.19 -8.46 4.51
CA GLY A 7 1.93 -8.71 5.20
C GLY A 7 0.72 -8.38 4.34
N ARG A 8 -0.48 -8.61 4.87
CA ARG A 8 -1.75 -8.22 4.27
C ARG A 8 -2.33 -7.04 5.05
N TRP A 9 -2.93 -6.08 4.34
CA TRP A 9 -3.74 -5.04 4.99
C TRP A 9 -5.00 -5.64 5.60
N TRP A 10 -5.38 -5.15 6.78
CA TRP A 10 -6.55 -5.63 7.53
C TRP A 10 -7.86 -5.42 6.78
N ARG A 11 -7.91 -4.46 5.84
CA ARG A 11 -9.02 -4.27 4.90
C ARG A 11 -9.39 -5.54 4.12
N PHE A 12 -8.43 -6.42 3.86
CA PHE A 12 -8.62 -7.65 3.09
C PHE A 12 -8.54 -8.92 3.95
N VAL A 13 -8.54 -8.78 5.28
CA VAL A 13 -8.50 -9.89 6.23
C VAL A 13 -9.88 -10.07 6.88
N PRO A 14 -10.47 -11.28 6.88
CA PRO A 14 -11.75 -11.54 7.54
C PRO A 14 -11.72 -11.13 9.01
N ARG A 15 -12.82 -10.60 9.53
CA ARG A 15 -12.89 -10.02 10.89
C ARG A 15 -12.61 -11.03 11.99
N GLU A 16 -12.85 -12.31 11.74
CA GLU A 16 -12.58 -13.43 12.65
C GLU A 16 -11.07 -13.62 12.89
N GLN A 17 -10.24 -13.14 11.97
CA GLN A 17 -8.78 -13.20 12.04
C GLN A 17 -8.15 -11.91 12.59
N TRP A 18 -8.98 -10.91 12.93
CA TRP A 18 -8.48 -9.67 13.53
C TRP A 18 -7.99 -9.91 14.96
N PRO A 19 -7.07 -9.06 15.45
CA PRO A 19 -6.68 -9.07 16.86
C PRO A 19 -7.91 -8.90 17.75
N GLN A 20 -7.97 -9.65 18.85
CA GLN A 20 -9.09 -9.59 19.81
C GLN A 20 -8.85 -8.55 20.90
N ASP A 21 -7.62 -8.07 21.04
CA ASP A 21 -7.30 -7.00 21.98
C ASP A 21 -7.70 -5.63 21.43
N VAL A 22 -8.16 -4.78 22.35
CA VAL A 22 -8.70 -3.45 22.04
C VAL A 22 -7.59 -2.55 21.50
N ASP A 23 -6.39 -2.62 22.05
CA ASP A 23 -5.28 -1.71 21.70
C ASP A 23 -4.86 -1.87 20.23
N ASN A 24 -4.69 -3.10 19.74
CA ASN A 24 -4.37 -3.36 18.35
C ASN A 24 -5.53 -2.98 17.42
N THR A 25 -6.78 -3.25 17.82
CA THR A 25 -7.95 -2.87 17.04
C THR A 25 -8.04 -1.35 16.89
N VAL A 26 -7.81 -0.60 17.96
CA VAL A 26 -7.74 0.87 17.95
C VAL A 26 -6.60 1.35 17.06
N ALA A 27 -5.43 0.71 17.12
CA ALA A 27 -4.29 1.07 16.27
C ALA A 27 -4.58 0.89 14.76
N ILE A 28 -5.27 -0.19 14.38
CA ILE A 28 -5.72 -0.42 13.00
C ILE A 28 -6.70 0.67 12.57
N LEU A 29 -7.71 0.93 13.41
CA LEU A 29 -8.76 1.91 13.10
C LEU A 29 -8.25 3.36 13.08
N LYS A 30 -7.17 3.67 13.81
CA LYS A 30 -6.58 5.01 13.89
C LYS A 30 -6.22 5.59 12.51
N ASN A 31 -5.75 4.75 11.59
CA ASN A 31 -5.33 5.17 10.24
C ASN A 31 -6.31 4.68 9.16
N TRP A 32 -7.51 4.25 9.56
CA TRP A 32 -8.49 3.70 8.63
C TRP A 32 -9.22 4.81 7.89
N VAL A 33 -9.28 4.72 6.57
CA VAL A 33 -10.13 5.58 5.72
C VAL A 33 -11.18 4.73 4.99
N ALA A 34 -12.33 5.32 4.66
CA ALA A 34 -13.46 4.55 4.13
C ALA A 34 -13.13 3.89 2.78
N GLU A 35 -12.37 4.60 1.95
CA GLU A 35 -12.03 4.26 0.57
C GLU A 35 -11.05 3.08 0.53
N SER A 36 -9.97 3.13 1.32
CA SER A 36 -8.86 2.18 1.24
C SER A 36 -8.65 1.33 2.50
N GLY A 37 -9.36 1.59 3.59
CA GLY A 37 -9.13 0.92 4.88
C GLY A 37 -7.81 1.32 5.52
N ASP A 38 -7.02 0.35 5.97
CA ASP A 38 -5.67 0.56 6.50
C ASP A 38 -4.57 0.52 5.42
N CYS A 39 -4.94 0.45 4.14
CA CYS A 39 -4.01 0.45 3.01
C CYS A 39 -3.23 1.78 2.94
N ARG A 40 -2.06 1.81 3.58
CA ARG A 40 -1.16 2.95 3.66
C ARG A 40 0.26 2.54 3.26
N GLN A 41 0.97 3.47 2.65
CA GLN A 41 2.40 3.36 2.40
C GLN A 41 3.12 4.50 3.12
N GLU A 42 4.29 4.20 3.67
CA GLU A 42 5.19 5.18 4.27
C GLU A 42 6.58 4.99 3.66
N LEU A 43 7.11 6.06 3.08
CA LEU A 43 8.42 6.06 2.41
C LEU A 43 9.40 6.87 3.25
N VAL A 44 10.55 6.27 3.56
CA VAL A 44 11.62 6.92 4.32
C VAL A 44 12.88 6.96 3.46
N PHE A 45 13.41 8.17 3.26
CA PHE A 45 14.63 8.41 2.49
C PHE A 45 15.76 8.80 3.45
N ILE A 46 16.84 8.03 3.47
CA ILE A 46 18.00 8.25 4.35
C ILE A 46 19.24 8.46 3.48
N GLY A 47 19.89 9.61 3.61
CA GLY A 47 21.05 9.97 2.82
C GLY A 47 21.51 11.40 3.07
N GLN A 48 22.70 11.74 2.55
CA GLN A 48 23.24 13.09 2.58
C GLN A 48 23.05 13.76 1.22
N ASN A 49 22.93 15.09 1.19
CA ASN A 49 22.77 15.88 -0.03
C ASN A 49 21.57 15.43 -0.90
N ILE A 50 20.45 15.07 -0.26
CA ILE A 50 19.23 14.69 -0.97
C ILE A 50 18.65 15.94 -1.65
N ASP A 51 18.45 15.84 -2.97
CA ASP A 51 17.66 16.81 -3.72
C ASP A 51 16.17 16.50 -3.54
N PHE A 52 15.55 17.16 -2.56
CA PHE A 52 14.13 16.97 -2.26
C PHE A 52 13.20 17.49 -3.37
N GLY A 53 13.65 18.44 -4.20
CA GLY A 53 12.87 18.93 -5.33
C GLY A 53 12.74 17.84 -6.39
N LYS A 54 13.88 17.26 -6.79
CA LYS A 54 13.90 16.13 -7.72
C LYS A 54 13.14 14.92 -7.18
N LEU A 55 13.28 14.64 -5.89
CA LEU A 55 12.57 13.53 -5.24
C LEU A 55 11.06 13.73 -5.28
N SER A 56 10.58 14.93 -4.92
CA SER A 56 9.14 15.23 -4.89
C SER A 56 8.53 15.13 -6.29
N THR A 57 9.19 15.72 -7.30
CA THR A 57 8.74 15.61 -8.70
C THR A 57 8.71 14.17 -9.21
N ALA A 58 9.68 13.34 -8.82
CA ALA A 58 9.66 11.92 -9.18
C ALA A 58 8.49 11.17 -8.52
N LEU A 59 8.14 11.49 -7.27
CA LEU A 59 7.00 10.89 -6.57
C LEU A 59 5.66 11.37 -7.14
N GLU A 60 5.54 12.66 -7.48
CA GLU A 60 4.35 13.23 -8.13
C GLU A 60 4.09 12.57 -9.49
N ALA A 61 5.14 12.28 -10.25
CA ALA A 61 5.04 11.56 -11.53
C ALA A 61 4.57 10.10 -11.37
N CYS A 62 4.58 9.54 -10.15
CA CYS A 62 4.04 8.20 -9.86
C CYS A 62 2.57 8.21 -9.46
N LEU A 63 1.96 9.39 -9.27
CA LEU A 63 0.53 9.48 -8.95
C LEU A 63 -0.30 9.07 -10.16
N LEU A 64 -1.38 8.34 -9.90
CA LEU A 64 -2.39 8.05 -10.92
C LEU A 64 -3.01 9.36 -11.41
N THR A 65 -3.17 9.47 -12.72
CA THR A 65 -4.01 10.50 -13.34
C THR A 65 -5.48 10.31 -12.97
N GLU A 66 -6.31 11.33 -13.19
CA GLU A 66 -7.76 11.23 -12.95
C GLU A 66 -8.39 10.07 -13.73
N GLN A 67 -7.99 9.88 -14.99
CA GLN A 67 -8.49 8.79 -15.82
C GLN A 67 -8.07 7.42 -15.28
N GLU A 68 -6.84 7.30 -14.77
CA GLU A 68 -6.37 6.05 -14.15
C GLU A 68 -7.05 5.79 -12.80
N MET A 69 -7.33 6.83 -12.02
CA MET A 69 -8.12 6.72 -10.80
C MET A 69 -9.53 6.20 -11.08
N ASP A 70 -10.18 6.70 -12.14
CA ASP A 70 -11.53 6.28 -12.56
C ASP A 70 -11.61 4.82 -13.02
N LEU A 71 -10.50 4.22 -13.48
CA LEU A 71 -10.45 2.79 -13.81
C LEU A 71 -10.72 1.89 -12.60
N GLY A 72 -10.41 2.39 -11.39
CA GLY A 72 -10.54 1.68 -10.14
C GLY A 72 -9.70 0.39 -10.02
N PRO A 73 -9.86 -0.37 -8.93
CA PRO A 73 -8.99 -1.50 -8.60
C PRO A 73 -8.87 -2.55 -9.71
N MET A 74 -9.95 -2.84 -10.42
CA MET A 74 -9.93 -3.83 -11.50
C MET A 74 -9.15 -3.37 -12.73
N GLY A 75 -9.10 -2.06 -12.99
CA GLY A 75 -8.25 -1.52 -14.05
C GLY A 75 -6.80 -1.39 -13.60
N TRP A 76 -6.55 -1.07 -12.33
CA TRP A 76 -5.19 -0.97 -11.77
C TRP A 76 -4.42 -2.29 -11.88
N LEU A 77 -5.09 -3.43 -11.77
CA LEU A 77 -4.50 -4.77 -11.99
C LEU A 77 -3.92 -4.98 -13.40
N ARG A 78 -4.23 -4.10 -14.36
CA ARG A 78 -3.71 -4.16 -15.72
C ARG A 78 -2.53 -3.20 -15.96
N LEU A 79 -2.21 -2.35 -14.98
CA LEU A 79 -1.04 -1.48 -15.07
C LEU A 79 0.23 -2.32 -15.02
N PRO A 80 1.32 -1.89 -15.70
CA PRO A 80 2.59 -2.61 -15.67
C PRO A 80 3.11 -2.75 -14.23
N ASP A 81 3.31 -3.99 -13.78
CA ASP A 81 3.91 -4.28 -12.48
C ASP A 81 5.39 -4.68 -12.63
N PRO A 82 6.35 -3.82 -12.23
CA PRO A 82 7.77 -4.11 -12.35
C PRO A 82 8.28 -5.12 -11.31
N PHE A 83 7.46 -5.47 -10.30
CA PHE A 83 7.82 -6.41 -9.24
C PHE A 83 7.39 -7.85 -9.53
N GLY A 84 6.69 -8.07 -10.64
CA GLY A 84 6.21 -9.38 -11.06
C GLY A 84 4.95 -9.82 -10.28
N PRO A 85 4.48 -11.05 -10.52
CA PRO A 85 3.25 -11.50 -9.91
C PRO A 85 3.47 -11.78 -8.41
N TRP A 86 2.63 -11.19 -7.56
CA TRP A 86 2.62 -11.39 -6.11
C TRP A 86 2.03 -12.76 -5.75
N ASN A 87 2.71 -13.82 -6.17
CA ASN A 87 2.26 -15.20 -6.00
C ASN A 87 3.09 -15.87 -4.92
N GLU A 88 2.47 -16.30 -3.83
CA GLU A 88 2.74 -17.61 -3.22
C GLU A 88 1.59 -18.02 -2.27
N GLU A 89 1.37 -19.34 -2.18
CA GLU A 89 0.21 -20.04 -1.65
C GLU A 89 -0.39 -19.44 -0.37
N ALA A 90 -1.72 -19.40 -0.32
CA ALA A 90 -2.46 -19.15 0.91
C ALA A 90 -1.89 -20.07 2.00
N ALA A 91 -1.34 -19.46 3.06
CA ALA A 91 -0.94 -20.19 4.25
C ALA A 91 -2.11 -21.08 4.69
N ALA A 92 -1.86 -22.39 4.69
CA ALA A 92 -2.76 -23.42 5.18
C ALA A 92 -3.05 -23.27 6.68
#